data_AF-A0A973R392-F1
#
_entry.id   AF-A0A973R392-F1
#
_cell.length_a   1.000
_cell.length_b   1.000
_cell.length_c   1.000
_cell.angle_alpha   90.00
_cell.angle_beta   90.00
_cell.angle_gamma   90.00
#
_symmetry.space_group_name_H-M   'P 1'
#
loop_
_entity.id
_entity.type
_entity.pdbx_description
1 polymer ?
#
loop_
_entity_poly.entity_id
_entity_poly.type
_entity_poly.pdbx_seq_one_letter_code
_entity_poly.pdbx_strand_id
1 'polypeptide(L)'
;MDADAFEAEQRVREYYHGLRVLPGAFVVIRVDGRGFSKLTEANFTKPFDERFSTLMVETAGVLMSELGARYGYTESDEISVLLEPASSLFGGSVEKLVSLSAGIASSTFTHAAGLPAHFDSRIWLGTSADDVADYFSWRQADATRCALNGWCYWTERKKGRSARQATKTLDGTTTAAKNELLYAHGINFNELPAWQRRGIGLWNETYQREGYDPIREAAVTVNRRRLRVERELPMKDAYRRMVLDLVSSPAPAPSPDGKPPSAAPSPRPAPSRPTPRSSGPSRPATAR
;
A
#
# COMPACT_ATOMS: atom_id res chain seq x y z
N MET A 1 45.07 -7.64 18.50
CA MET A 1 43.62 -7.75 18.76
C MET A 1 43.13 -8.83 17.82
N ASP A 2 42.51 -9.88 18.35
CA ASP A 2 41.88 -10.89 17.52
C ASP A 2 40.62 -10.26 16.89
N ALA A 3 40.60 -10.19 15.56
CA ALA A 3 39.55 -9.51 14.81
C ALA A 3 38.19 -10.21 15.00
N ASP A 4 38.20 -11.54 15.09
CA ASP A 4 36.99 -12.35 15.25
C ASP A 4 36.41 -12.17 16.66
N ALA A 5 37.28 -12.11 17.68
CA ALA A 5 36.87 -11.84 19.06
C ALA A 5 36.27 -10.44 19.23
N PHE A 6 36.88 -9.43 18.58
CA PHE A 6 36.34 -8.06 18.58
C PHE A 6 34.99 -7.98 17.84
N GLU A 7 34.86 -8.63 16.68
CA GLU A 7 33.59 -8.71 15.96
C GLU A 7 32.50 -9.36 16.82
N ALA A 8 32.80 -10.47 17.49
CA ALA A 8 31.86 -11.15 18.38
C ALA A 8 31.40 -10.24 19.53
N GLU A 9 32.31 -9.48 20.15
CA GLU A 9 31.97 -8.51 21.20
C GLU A 9 31.01 -7.44 20.69
N GLN A 10 31.24 -6.93 19.48
CA GLN A 10 30.38 -5.91 18.88
C GLN A 10 29.00 -6.47 18.51
N ARG A 11 28.92 -7.69 17.95
CA ARG A 11 27.65 -8.34 17.60
C ARG A 11 26.74 -8.58 18.80
N VAL A 12 27.30 -8.87 19.98
CA VAL A 12 26.51 -9.02 21.23
C VAL A 12 25.76 -7.73 21.61
N ARG A 13 26.24 -6.56 21.17
CA ARG A 13 25.60 -5.27 21.43
C ARG A 13 24.41 -4.97 20.53
N GLU A 14 24.20 -5.75 19.46
CA GLU A 14 22.97 -5.73 18.67
C GLU A 14 21.86 -6.50 19.42
N TYR A 15 21.44 -6.00 20.58
CA TYR A 15 20.58 -6.73 21.53
C TYR A 15 19.27 -7.25 20.94
N TYR A 16 18.72 -6.56 19.94
CA TYR A 16 17.47 -6.93 19.28
C TYR A 16 17.67 -7.80 18.03
N HIS A 17 18.93 -8.02 17.60
CA HIS A 17 19.25 -8.83 16.43
C HIS A 17 18.73 -10.25 16.57
N GLY A 18 18.59 -10.76 17.80
CA GLY A 18 18.04 -12.09 18.09
C GLY A 18 16.52 -12.18 18.09
N LEU A 19 15.78 -11.07 18.03
CA LEU A 19 14.32 -11.08 18.12
C LEU A 19 13.71 -11.67 16.83
N ARG A 20 12.89 -12.70 16.99
CA ARG A 20 12.29 -13.46 15.89
C ARG A 20 10.77 -13.55 16.03
N VAL A 21 10.07 -13.59 14.91
CA VAL A 21 8.66 -13.98 14.86
C VAL A 21 8.51 -15.45 15.24
N LEU A 22 7.35 -15.82 15.79
CA LEU A 22 7.05 -17.18 16.18
C LEU A 22 7.01 -18.10 14.95
N PRO A 23 7.78 -19.20 14.91
CA PRO A 23 7.72 -20.15 13.80
C PRO A 23 6.32 -20.72 13.60
N GLY A 24 5.86 -20.77 12.35
CA GLY A 24 4.54 -21.27 11.97
C GLY A 24 3.38 -20.29 12.24
N ALA A 25 3.64 -19.13 12.84
CA ALA A 25 2.63 -18.08 12.95
C ALA A 25 2.43 -17.37 11.62
N PHE A 26 1.20 -16.92 11.38
CA PHE A 26 0.91 -15.96 10.32
C PHE A 26 1.51 -14.60 10.69
N VAL A 27 2.24 -14.01 9.73
CA VAL A 27 2.88 -12.71 9.91
C VAL A 27 2.17 -11.70 9.03
N VAL A 28 1.58 -10.68 9.66
CA VAL A 28 1.12 -9.48 8.94
C VAL A 28 2.07 -8.34 9.24
N ILE A 29 2.63 -7.75 8.18
CA ILE A 29 3.40 -6.52 8.27
C ILE A 29 2.46 -5.37 7.94
N ARG A 30 2.43 -4.36 8.79
CA ARG A 30 1.64 -3.15 8.60
C ARG A 30 2.55 -1.94 8.57
N VAL A 31 2.48 -1.18 7.50
CA VAL A 31 3.16 0.10 7.34
C VAL A 31 2.16 1.25 7.37
N ASP A 32 2.49 2.35 8.02
CA ASP A 32 1.62 3.52 8.18
C ASP A 32 2.41 4.82 7.90
N GLY A 33 1.78 5.73 7.16
CA GLY A 33 2.38 6.99 6.72
C GLY A 33 2.63 7.96 7.88
N ARG A 34 3.91 8.18 8.22
CA ARG A 34 4.28 9.12 9.27
C ARG A 34 4.02 10.57 8.84
N GLY A 35 2.99 11.18 9.43
CA GLY A 35 2.67 12.60 9.22
C GLY A 35 1.94 12.87 7.90
N PHE A 36 1.33 11.83 7.32
CA PHE A 36 0.65 11.91 6.04
C PHE A 36 -0.57 12.85 6.04
N SER A 37 -1.17 13.16 7.19
CA SER A 37 -2.22 14.19 7.28
C SER A 37 -1.77 15.53 6.67
N LYS A 38 -0.54 15.98 6.96
CA LYS A 38 0.02 17.23 6.42
C LYS A 38 0.40 17.08 4.94
N LEU A 39 1.03 15.96 4.58
CA LEU A 39 1.43 15.66 3.21
C LEU A 39 0.22 15.63 2.27
N THR A 40 -0.85 14.97 2.70
CA THR A 40 -2.08 14.81 1.93
C THR A 40 -2.89 16.10 1.85
N GLU A 41 -2.96 16.89 2.92
CA GLU A 41 -3.64 18.20 2.88
C GLU A 41 -2.96 19.20 1.95
N ALA A 42 -1.63 19.17 1.85
CA ALA A 42 -0.88 20.10 1.00
C ALA A 42 -0.88 19.72 -0.50
N ASN A 43 -0.97 18.43 -0.84
CA ASN A 43 -0.69 17.94 -2.20
C ASN A 43 -1.86 17.21 -2.88
N PHE A 44 -2.91 16.85 -2.13
CA PHE A 44 -3.98 15.99 -2.61
C PHE A 44 -5.37 16.52 -2.25
N THR A 45 -6.36 16.10 -3.03
CA THR A 45 -7.76 16.47 -2.87
C THR A 45 -8.36 15.82 -1.64
N LYS A 46 -9.27 16.54 -0.99
CA LYS A 46 -9.97 16.07 0.22
C LYS A 46 -11.47 15.89 -0.02
N PRO A 47 -12.12 14.87 0.57
CA PRO A 47 -11.56 13.93 1.57
C PRO A 47 -10.70 12.80 0.99
N PHE A 48 -10.91 12.43 -0.27
CA PHE A 48 -10.20 11.37 -0.97
C PHE A 48 -9.63 11.88 -2.30
N ASP A 49 -8.46 11.36 -2.71
CA ASP A 49 -7.81 11.67 -3.97
C ASP A 49 -7.44 10.36 -4.69
N GLU A 50 -7.87 10.23 -5.94
CA GLU A 50 -7.65 9.03 -6.76
C GLU A 50 -6.15 8.79 -7.05
N ARG A 51 -5.36 9.86 -7.19
CA ARG A 51 -3.92 9.77 -7.42
C ARG A 51 -3.23 9.23 -6.17
N PHE A 52 -3.61 9.73 -5.00
CA PHE A 52 -3.08 9.22 -3.73
C PHE A 52 -3.42 7.74 -3.55
N SER A 53 -4.67 7.35 -3.83
CA SER A 53 -5.06 5.94 -3.79
C SER A 53 -4.23 5.06 -4.75
N THR A 54 -3.96 5.56 -5.96
CA THR A 54 -3.12 4.86 -6.94
C THR A 54 -1.69 4.66 -6.42
N LEU A 55 -1.10 5.69 -5.80
CA LEU A 55 0.24 5.61 -5.20
C LEU A 55 0.30 4.58 -4.06
N MET A 56 -0.74 4.51 -3.24
CA MET A 56 -0.83 3.53 -2.15
C MET A 56 -1.00 2.09 -2.67
N VAL A 57 -1.79 1.91 -3.74
CA VAL A 57 -1.94 0.61 -4.43
C VAL A 57 -0.62 0.15 -5.07
N GLU A 58 0.10 1.06 -5.73
CA GLU A 58 1.43 0.77 -6.30
C GLU A 58 2.41 0.36 -5.20
N THR A 59 2.47 1.14 -4.11
CA THR A 59 3.33 0.85 -2.96
C THR A 59 2.99 -0.50 -2.33
N ALA A 60 1.70 -0.81 -2.17
CA ALA A 60 1.24 -2.11 -1.67
C ALA A 60 1.65 -3.25 -2.61
N GLY A 61 1.51 -3.06 -3.93
CA GLY A 61 1.91 -4.06 -4.92
C GLY A 61 3.41 -4.37 -4.88
N VAL A 62 4.25 -3.34 -4.75
CA VAL A 62 5.71 -3.53 -4.60
C VAL A 62 6.05 -4.23 -3.29
N LEU A 63 5.47 -3.81 -2.17
CA LEU A 63 5.64 -4.50 -0.87
C LEU A 63 5.27 -5.98 -0.97
N MET A 64 4.13 -6.30 -1.60
CA MET A 64 3.71 -7.68 -1.77
C MET A 64 4.69 -8.48 -2.62
N SER A 65 5.19 -7.89 -3.70
CA SER A 65 6.16 -8.51 -4.60
C SER A 65 7.50 -8.80 -3.90
N GLU A 66 8.07 -7.79 -3.24
CA GLU A 66 9.37 -7.87 -2.56
C GLU A 66 9.35 -8.80 -1.35
N LEU A 67 8.23 -8.83 -0.61
CA LEU A 67 8.10 -9.61 0.62
C LEU A 67 7.47 -10.99 0.40
N GLY A 68 7.09 -11.33 -0.84
CA GLY A 68 6.40 -12.58 -1.14
C GLY A 68 5.07 -12.71 -0.40
N ALA A 69 4.31 -11.60 -0.32
CA ALA A 69 3.05 -11.56 0.41
C ALA A 69 1.92 -12.23 -0.39
N ARG A 70 1.04 -12.89 0.37
CA ARG A 70 -0.15 -13.60 -0.13
C ARG A 70 -1.31 -12.65 -0.37
N TYR A 71 -1.54 -11.72 0.56
CA TYR A 71 -2.62 -10.75 0.50
C TYR A 71 -2.12 -9.39 0.96
N GLY A 72 -2.57 -8.33 0.28
CA GLY A 72 -2.35 -6.95 0.65
C GLY A 72 -3.68 -6.24 0.84
N TYR A 73 -3.72 -5.31 1.77
CA TYR A 73 -4.85 -4.47 2.03
C TYR A 73 -4.34 -3.05 2.28
N THR A 74 -4.94 -2.05 1.62
CA THR A 74 -4.59 -0.65 1.87
C THR A 74 -5.83 0.19 2.11
N GLU A 75 -5.74 1.09 3.08
CA GLU A 75 -6.71 2.13 3.33
C GLU A 75 -5.99 3.39 3.86
N SER A 76 -6.43 4.56 3.41
CA SER A 76 -5.77 5.84 3.71
C SER A 76 -4.27 5.73 3.41
N ASP A 77 -3.44 5.94 4.42
CA ASP A 77 -1.99 5.93 4.45
C ASP A 77 -1.42 4.63 5.09
N GLU A 78 -2.27 3.64 5.37
CA GLU A 78 -1.92 2.34 5.93
C GLU A 78 -1.91 1.24 4.83
N ILE A 79 -0.92 0.35 4.89
CA ILE A 79 -0.86 -0.88 4.09
C ILE A 79 -0.56 -2.05 5.02
N SER A 80 -1.39 -3.09 4.97
CA SER A 80 -1.16 -4.38 5.62
C SER A 80 -0.87 -5.44 4.58
N VAL A 81 0.23 -6.18 4.72
CA VAL A 81 0.58 -7.32 3.88
C VAL A 81 0.73 -8.59 4.72
N LEU A 82 0.00 -9.64 4.34
CA LEU A 82 0.10 -10.98 4.91
C LEU A 82 1.20 -11.75 4.19
N LEU A 83 2.24 -12.15 4.92
CA LEU A 83 3.28 -13.02 4.38
C LEU A 83 2.75 -14.44 4.16
N GLU A 84 3.44 -15.20 3.32
CA GLU A 84 3.18 -16.63 3.17
C GLU A 84 3.34 -17.35 4.54
N PRO A 85 2.44 -18.25 4.96
CA PRO A 85 2.45 -18.82 6.32
C PRO A 85 3.73 -19.62 6.66
N ALA A 86 4.38 -20.19 5.65
CA ALA A 86 5.67 -20.88 5.78
C ALA A 86 6.88 -19.96 5.51
N SER A 87 6.67 -18.64 5.45
CA SER A 87 7.72 -17.69 5.12
C SER A 87 8.79 -17.68 6.21
N SER A 88 10.01 -18.01 5.81
CA SER A 88 11.23 -17.81 6.61
C SER A 88 11.95 -16.52 6.22
N LEU A 89 11.22 -15.51 5.71
CA LEU A 89 11.81 -14.28 5.19
C LEU A 89 12.71 -13.63 6.25
N PHE A 90 13.95 -13.34 5.87
CA PHE A 90 15.00 -12.82 6.76
C PHE A 90 15.25 -13.67 8.03
N GLY A 91 14.96 -14.97 7.95
CA GLY A 91 15.02 -15.88 9.10
C GLY A 91 14.04 -15.51 10.21
N GLY A 92 12.99 -14.73 9.92
CA GLY A 92 12.02 -14.23 10.90
C GLY A 92 12.50 -13.04 11.73
N SER A 93 13.62 -12.40 11.38
CA SER A 93 14.16 -11.24 12.11
C SER A 93 13.17 -10.07 12.13
N VAL A 94 12.72 -9.69 13.33
CA VAL A 94 11.78 -8.58 13.50
C VAL A 94 12.38 -7.27 13.00
N GLU A 95 13.65 -6.99 13.32
CA GLU A 95 14.33 -5.77 12.87
C GLU A 95 14.39 -5.67 11.35
N LYS A 96 14.73 -6.77 10.66
CA LYS A 96 14.77 -6.79 9.18
C LYS A 96 13.39 -6.66 8.58
N LEU A 97 12.40 -7.39 9.09
CA LEU A 97 11.03 -7.32 8.60
C LEU A 97 10.47 -5.89 8.72
N VAL A 98 10.64 -5.24 9.88
CA VAL A 98 10.17 -3.87 10.13
C VAL A 98 10.95 -2.84 9.31
N SER A 99 12.28 -2.84 9.39
CA SER A 99 13.11 -1.83 8.72
C SER A 99 13.02 -1.89 7.20
N LEU A 100 13.08 -3.10 6.61
CA LEU A 100 13.04 -3.26 5.16
C LEU A 100 11.65 -2.97 4.61
N SER A 101 10.57 -3.39 5.26
CA SER A 101 9.22 -3.05 4.80
C SER A 101 8.93 -1.54 4.86
N ALA A 102 9.31 -0.85 5.95
CA ALA A 102 9.23 0.60 6.03
C ALA A 102 10.07 1.29 4.94
N GLY A 103 11.28 0.78 4.68
CA GLY A 103 12.19 1.28 3.66
C GLY A 103 11.66 1.10 2.23
N ILE A 104 11.08 -0.07 1.92
CA ILE A 104 10.45 -0.36 0.63
C ILE A 104 9.24 0.57 0.43
N ALA A 105 8.37 0.69 1.43
CA ALA A 105 7.20 1.56 1.35
C ALA A 105 7.59 3.02 1.12
N SER A 106 8.53 3.53 1.92
CA SER A 106 9.01 4.92 1.86
C SER A 106 9.68 5.22 0.53
N SER A 107 10.56 4.34 0.04
CA SER A 107 11.27 4.56 -1.21
C SER A 107 10.34 4.49 -2.42
N THR A 108 9.44 3.51 -2.46
CA THR A 108 8.46 3.34 -3.55
C THR A 108 7.52 4.53 -3.62
N PHE A 109 6.87 4.89 -2.51
CA PHE A 109 5.94 6.02 -2.48
C PHE A 109 6.67 7.32 -2.83
N THR A 110 7.85 7.57 -2.27
CA THR A 110 8.62 8.81 -2.54
C THR A 110 8.95 8.93 -4.02
N HIS A 111 9.37 7.82 -4.65
CA HIS A 111 9.70 7.80 -6.07
C HIS A 111 8.46 8.06 -6.94
N ALA A 112 7.35 7.37 -6.66
CA ALA A 112 6.13 7.48 -7.45
C ALA A 112 5.43 8.84 -7.26
N ALA A 113 5.43 9.39 -6.04
CA ALA A 113 4.80 10.66 -5.70
C ALA A 113 5.65 11.89 -6.05
N GLY A 114 6.98 11.72 -6.18
CA GLY A 114 7.92 12.84 -6.31
C GLY A 114 8.02 13.71 -5.05
N LEU A 115 7.62 13.18 -3.89
CA LEU A 115 7.57 13.89 -2.60
C LEU A 115 8.16 13.00 -1.50
N PRO A 116 9.01 13.53 -0.60
CA PRO A 116 9.53 12.75 0.53
C PRO A 116 8.40 12.20 1.40
N ALA A 117 8.39 10.88 1.56
CA ALA A 117 7.46 10.16 2.40
C ALA A 117 8.20 9.19 3.32
N HIS A 118 7.65 9.02 4.52
CA HIS A 118 8.18 8.10 5.52
C HIS A 118 7.06 7.23 6.03
N PHE A 119 7.32 5.93 6.12
CA PHE A 119 6.43 4.97 6.74
C PHE A 119 7.07 4.44 8.01
N ASP A 120 6.25 4.23 9.04
CA ASP A 120 6.62 3.28 10.09
C ASP A 120 6.28 1.85 9.64
N SER A 121 6.71 0.86 10.43
CA SER A 121 6.30 -0.52 10.20
C SER A 121 6.17 -1.24 11.53
N ARG A 122 5.22 -2.18 11.58
CA ARG A 122 4.98 -3.03 12.74
C ARG A 122 4.51 -4.41 12.29
N ILE A 123 4.77 -5.40 13.14
CA ILE A 123 4.38 -6.78 12.91
C ILE A 123 3.20 -7.14 13.80
N TRP A 124 2.23 -7.83 13.23
CA TRP A 124 1.18 -8.53 13.94
C TRP A 124 1.31 -10.04 13.67
N LEU A 125 1.08 -10.86 14.69
CA LEU A 125 1.17 -12.31 14.61
C LEU A 125 -0.19 -12.94 14.90
N GLY A 126 -0.57 -13.93 14.10
CA GLY A 126 -1.74 -14.79 14.30
C GLY A 126 -1.34 -16.26 14.28
N THR A 127 -2.10 -17.11 14.94
CA THR A 127 -1.82 -18.56 15.03
C THR A 127 -2.75 -19.40 14.16
N SER A 128 -3.82 -18.79 13.64
CA SER A 128 -4.82 -19.44 12.80
C SER A 128 -5.21 -18.56 11.61
N ALA A 129 -5.82 -19.17 10.60
CA ALA A 129 -6.41 -18.43 9.49
C ALA A 129 -7.56 -17.52 9.96
N ASP A 130 -8.29 -17.92 11.01
CA ASP A 130 -9.31 -17.09 11.64
C ASP A 130 -8.73 -15.82 12.26
N ASP A 131 -7.59 -15.91 12.96
CA ASP A 131 -6.92 -14.71 13.51
C ASP A 131 -6.59 -13.71 12.39
N VAL A 132 -6.13 -14.21 11.25
CA VAL A 132 -5.82 -13.38 10.07
C VAL A 132 -7.08 -12.74 9.51
N ALA A 133 -8.15 -13.52 9.35
CA ALA A 133 -9.43 -13.01 8.87
C ALA A 133 -10.02 -11.95 9.80
N ASP A 134 -9.87 -12.13 11.11
CA ASP A 134 -10.31 -11.18 12.13
C ASP A 134 -9.45 -9.92 12.12
N TYR A 135 -8.12 -10.04 11.95
CA TYR A 135 -7.23 -8.90 11.75
C TYR A 135 -7.67 -8.03 10.57
N PHE A 136 -7.86 -8.62 9.38
CA PHE A 136 -8.26 -7.84 8.20
C PHE A 136 -9.68 -7.29 8.34
N SER A 137 -10.59 -8.02 8.97
CA SER A 137 -11.94 -7.53 9.28
C SER A 137 -11.90 -6.32 10.21
N TRP A 138 -11.01 -6.33 11.22
CA TRP A 138 -10.75 -5.20 12.10
C TRP A 138 -10.23 -3.99 11.32
N ARG A 139 -9.27 -4.18 10.41
CA ARG A 139 -8.75 -3.10 9.54
C ARG A 139 -9.83 -2.53 8.61
N GLN A 140 -10.68 -3.37 8.03
CA GLN A 140 -11.78 -2.90 7.17
C GLN A 140 -12.87 -2.13 7.95
N ALA A 141 -13.18 -2.57 9.18
CA ALA A 141 -14.11 -1.85 10.04
C ALA A 141 -13.55 -0.47 10.44
N ASP A 142 -12.25 -0.41 10.73
CA ASP A 142 -11.54 0.84 11.02
C ASP A 142 -11.57 1.80 9.83
N ALA A 143 -11.27 1.29 8.63
CA ALA A 143 -11.39 2.00 7.36
C ALA A 143 -12.76 2.64 7.15
N THR A 144 -13.84 1.90 7.41
CA THR A 144 -15.22 2.43 7.28
C THR A 144 -15.45 3.59 8.25
N ARG A 145 -14.95 3.46 9.48
CA ARG A 145 -15.06 4.49 10.52
C ARG A 145 -14.24 5.74 10.16
N CYS A 146 -13.00 5.55 9.71
CA CYS A 146 -12.10 6.62 9.27
C CYS A 146 -12.67 7.37 8.06
N ALA A 147 -13.19 6.65 7.08
CA ALA A 147 -13.84 7.21 5.90
C ALA A 147 -15.05 8.07 6.24
N LEU A 148 -15.96 7.56 7.08
CA LEU A 148 -17.14 8.32 7.53
C LEU A 148 -16.71 9.60 8.26
N ASN A 149 -15.74 9.48 9.17
CA ASN A 149 -15.23 10.62 9.91
C ASN A 149 -14.54 11.65 9.00
N GLY A 150 -13.76 11.18 8.02
CA GLY A 150 -13.08 12.01 7.03
C GLY A 150 -14.06 12.79 6.15
N TRP A 151 -15.12 12.12 5.66
CA TRP A 151 -16.19 12.79 4.91
C TRP A 151 -16.88 13.87 5.73
N CYS A 152 -17.26 13.59 6.97
CA CYS A 152 -17.89 14.60 7.83
C CYS A 152 -16.93 15.77 8.11
N TYR A 153 -15.67 15.47 8.43
CA TYR A 153 -14.67 16.49 8.75
C TYR A 153 -14.45 17.44 7.59
N TRP A 154 -14.22 16.91 6.39
CA TRP A 154 -13.96 17.74 5.21
C TRP A 154 -15.20 18.45 4.69
N THR A 155 -16.40 17.90 4.92
CA THR A 155 -17.66 18.61 4.67
C THR A 155 -17.76 19.86 5.54
N GLU A 156 -17.47 19.75 6.84
CA GLU A 156 -17.47 20.90 7.75
C GLU A 156 -16.35 21.91 7.42
N ARG A 157 -15.15 21.44 7.06
CA ARG A 157 -14.04 22.32 6.64
C ARG A 157 -14.38 23.11 5.38
N LYS A 158 -15.03 22.49 4.39
CA LYS A 158 -15.46 23.15 3.15
C LYS A 158 -16.54 24.22 3.37
N LYS A 159 -17.28 24.16 4.48
CA LYS A 159 -18.21 25.22 4.91
C LYS A 159 -17.53 26.42 5.58
N GLY A 160 -16.20 26.41 5.68
CA GLY A 160 -15.43 27.48 6.31
C GLY A 160 -15.24 27.31 7.82
N ARG A 161 -15.65 26.17 8.42
CA ARG A 161 -15.31 25.90 9.83
C ARG A 161 -13.81 25.70 9.99
N SER A 162 -13.24 26.23 11.07
CA SER A 162 -11.85 25.95 11.45
C SER A 162 -11.63 24.47 11.78
N ALA A 163 -10.38 24.02 11.74
CA ALA A 163 -10.02 22.64 12.12
C ALA A 163 -10.53 22.28 13.53
N ARG A 164 -10.37 23.20 14.50
CA ARG A 164 -10.84 23.01 15.88
C ARG A 164 -12.35 22.87 15.98
N GLN A 165 -13.11 23.68 15.22
CA GLN A 165 -14.57 23.60 15.21
C GLN A 165 -15.07 22.31 14.56
N ALA A 166 -14.46 21.90 13.45
CA ALA A 166 -14.81 20.65 12.77
C ALA A 166 -14.56 19.45 13.69
N THR A 167 -13.38 19.37 14.31
CA THR A 167 -13.07 18.30 15.28
C THR A 167 -14.05 18.28 16.44
N LYS A 168 -14.33 19.43 17.06
CA LYS A 168 -15.28 19.53 18.18
C LYS A 168 -16.71 19.13 17.79
N THR A 169 -17.11 19.38 16.55
CA THR A 169 -18.44 19.01 16.05
C THR A 169 -18.59 17.50 15.90
N LEU A 170 -17.50 16.79 15.58
CA LEU A 170 -17.50 15.34 15.37
C LEU A 170 -17.15 14.55 16.63
N ASP A 171 -16.58 15.21 17.64
CA ASP A 171 -16.21 14.59 18.90
C ASP A 171 -17.43 14.02 19.63
N GLY A 172 -17.34 12.78 20.09
CA GLY A 172 -18.44 12.06 20.75
C GLY A 172 -19.67 11.75 19.89
N THR A 173 -19.67 12.07 18.59
CA THR A 173 -20.84 11.83 17.73
C THR A 173 -21.00 10.36 17.33
N THR A 174 -22.25 9.90 17.28
CA THR A 174 -22.59 8.53 16.87
C THR A 174 -22.49 8.36 15.35
N THR A 175 -22.38 7.12 14.89
CA THR A 175 -22.43 6.78 13.46
C THR A 175 -23.71 7.29 12.78
N ALA A 176 -24.86 7.23 13.46
CA ALA A 176 -26.12 7.74 12.94
C ALA A 176 -26.07 9.26 12.72
N ALA A 177 -25.62 10.02 13.72
CA ALA A 177 -25.48 11.47 13.63
C ALA A 177 -24.50 11.90 12.51
N LYS A 178 -23.42 11.14 12.31
CA LYS A 178 -22.48 11.38 11.19
C LYS A 178 -23.13 11.18 9.83
N ASN A 179 -23.96 10.15 9.67
CA ASN A 179 -24.70 9.92 8.43
C ASN A 179 -25.74 11.01 8.17
N GLU A 180 -26.48 11.42 9.20
CA GLU A 180 -27.43 12.54 9.11
C GLU A 180 -26.73 13.85 8.72
N LEU A 181 -25.56 14.12 9.30
CA LEU A 181 -24.72 15.27 8.92
C LEU A 181 -24.40 15.23 7.43
N LEU A 182 -23.92 14.11 6.90
CA LEU A 182 -23.60 13.99 5.47
C LEU A 182 -24.86 14.13 4.59
N TYR A 183 -25.96 13.49 5.00
CA TYR A 183 -27.21 13.52 4.27
C TYR A 183 -27.80 14.94 4.16
N ALA A 184 -27.71 15.73 5.25
CA ALA A 184 -28.09 17.14 5.26
C ALA A 184 -27.28 18.00 4.26
N HIS A 185 -26.14 17.49 3.80
CA HIS A 185 -25.30 18.12 2.77
C HIS A 185 -25.38 17.41 1.42
N GLY A 186 -26.40 16.57 1.20
CA GLY A 186 -26.63 15.86 -0.05
C GLY A 186 -25.63 14.72 -0.31
N ILE A 187 -24.93 14.24 0.71
CA ILE A 187 -23.96 13.14 0.59
C ILE A 187 -24.55 11.89 1.24
N ASN A 188 -24.88 10.88 0.42
CA ASN A 188 -25.21 9.56 0.92
C ASN A 188 -23.93 8.72 1.07
N PHE A 189 -23.50 8.47 2.31
CA PHE A 189 -22.28 7.69 2.57
C PHE A 189 -22.33 6.30 1.94
N ASN A 190 -23.49 5.67 1.83
CA ASN A 190 -23.59 4.31 1.29
C ASN A 190 -23.38 4.22 -0.23
N GLU A 191 -23.58 5.32 -0.94
CA GLU A 191 -23.42 5.44 -2.40
C GLU A 191 -22.01 5.89 -2.80
N LEU A 192 -21.16 6.26 -1.84
CA LEU A 192 -19.77 6.57 -2.12
C LEU A 192 -19.02 5.34 -2.63
N PRO A 193 -17.97 5.53 -3.47
CA PRO A 193 -17.17 4.42 -3.99
C PRO A 193 -16.69 3.50 -2.88
N ALA A 194 -16.77 2.17 -3.10
CA ALA A 194 -16.46 1.21 -2.04
C ALA A 194 -15.03 1.33 -1.55
N TRP A 195 -14.07 1.59 -2.44
CA TRP A 195 -12.65 1.76 -2.07
C TRP A 195 -12.42 2.87 -1.04
N GLN A 196 -13.23 3.93 -1.06
CA GLN A 196 -13.12 5.02 -0.07
C GLN A 196 -13.61 4.58 1.31
N ARG A 197 -14.52 3.60 1.36
CA ARG A 197 -15.18 3.16 2.59
C ARG A 197 -14.60 1.88 3.16
N ARG A 198 -14.06 1.02 2.30
CA ARG A 198 -13.71 -0.36 2.62
C ARG A 198 -12.25 -0.69 2.33
N GLY A 199 -11.48 0.28 1.83
CA GLY A 199 -10.11 0.05 1.37
C GLY A 199 -10.04 -0.75 0.07
N ILE A 200 -8.83 -1.17 -0.29
CA ILE A 200 -8.52 -1.89 -1.52
C ILE A 200 -7.76 -3.16 -1.17
N GLY A 201 -8.19 -4.28 -1.73
CA GLY A 201 -7.54 -5.58 -1.57
C GLY A 201 -6.62 -5.89 -2.75
N LEU A 202 -5.52 -6.58 -2.49
CA LEU A 202 -4.55 -6.98 -3.49
C LEU A 202 -4.15 -8.44 -3.29
N TRP A 203 -4.17 -9.25 -4.35
CA TRP A 203 -3.67 -10.62 -4.32
C TRP A 203 -3.23 -11.10 -5.69
N ASN A 204 -2.34 -12.09 -5.72
CA ASN A 204 -1.94 -12.71 -6.97
C ASN A 204 -3.00 -13.71 -7.41
N GLU A 205 -3.49 -13.59 -8.65
CA GLU A 205 -4.35 -14.58 -9.27
C GLU A 205 -3.72 -15.15 -10.53
N THR A 206 -4.02 -16.42 -10.81
CA THR A 206 -3.65 -17.07 -12.06
C THR A 206 -4.83 -16.98 -13.00
N TYR A 207 -4.61 -16.47 -14.21
CA TYR A 207 -5.60 -16.45 -15.26
C TYR A 207 -5.07 -17.15 -16.51
N GLN A 208 -5.99 -17.75 -17.26
CA GLN A 208 -5.69 -18.39 -18.53
C GLN A 208 -5.73 -17.33 -19.63
N ARG A 209 -4.71 -17.36 -20.48
CA ARG A 209 -4.66 -16.56 -21.70
C ARG A 209 -4.35 -17.47 -22.87
N GLU A 210 -5.02 -17.22 -23.99
CA GLU A 210 -4.65 -17.84 -25.26
C GLU A 210 -3.30 -17.28 -25.72
N GLY A 211 -2.33 -18.17 -25.81
CA GLY A 211 -1.04 -17.95 -26.45
C GLY A 211 -0.98 -18.69 -27.79
N TYR A 212 0.07 -18.42 -28.54
CA TYR A 212 0.36 -19.12 -29.80
C TYR A 212 1.72 -19.79 -29.65
N ASP A 213 1.77 -21.12 -29.86
CA ASP A 213 3.01 -21.88 -29.91
C ASP A 213 3.50 -21.89 -31.38
N PRO A 214 4.56 -21.14 -31.73
CA PRO A 214 5.03 -21.04 -33.11
C PRO A 214 5.70 -22.32 -33.62
N ILE A 215 6.01 -23.29 -32.76
CA ILE A 215 6.58 -24.59 -33.16
C ILE A 215 5.47 -25.58 -33.49
N ARG A 216 4.34 -25.52 -32.78
CA ARG A 216 3.17 -26.38 -32.99
C ARG A 216 2.09 -25.75 -33.86
N GLU A 217 2.27 -24.49 -34.26
CA GLU A 217 1.29 -23.66 -34.97
C GLU A 217 -0.12 -23.72 -34.35
N ALA A 218 -0.19 -23.79 -33.02
CA ALA A 218 -1.41 -24.04 -32.28
C ALA A 218 -1.69 -22.97 -31.23
N ALA A 219 -2.96 -22.66 -31.03
CA ALA A 219 -3.42 -21.92 -29.88
C ALA A 219 -3.19 -22.77 -28.62
N VAL A 220 -2.40 -22.25 -27.68
CA VAL A 220 -2.09 -22.90 -26.42
C VAL A 220 -2.61 -22.06 -25.26
N THR A 221 -3.32 -22.68 -24.33
CA THR A 221 -3.75 -22.00 -23.11
C THR A 221 -2.56 -21.91 -22.15
N VAL A 222 -2.08 -20.69 -21.90
CA VAL A 222 -0.99 -20.44 -20.95
C VAL A 222 -1.52 -19.82 -19.67
N ASN A 223 -1.04 -20.34 -18.54
CA ASN A 223 -1.31 -19.74 -17.23
C ASN A 223 -0.38 -18.53 -17.02
N ARG A 224 -0.97 -17.38 -16.69
CA ARG A 224 -0.23 -16.16 -16.32
C ARG A 224 -0.66 -15.70 -14.94
N ARG A 225 0.29 -15.15 -14.18
CA ARG A 225 0.03 -14.53 -12.88
C ARG A 225 -0.13 -13.03 -13.07
N ARG A 226 -1.08 -12.43 -12.36
CA ARG A 226 -1.19 -10.97 -12.23
C ARG A 226 -1.55 -10.60 -10.80
N LEU A 227 -1.15 -9.41 -10.39
CA LEU A 227 -1.67 -8.79 -9.18
C LEU A 227 -3.08 -8.27 -9.48
N ARG A 228 -4.08 -8.87 -8.85
CA ARG A 228 -5.45 -8.35 -8.84
C ARG A 228 -5.53 -7.21 -7.82
N VAL A 229 -6.17 -6.12 -8.23
CA VAL A 229 -6.52 -4.97 -7.39
C VAL A 229 -8.04 -4.93 -7.30
N GLU A 230 -8.58 -5.24 -6.12
CA GLU A 230 -10.02 -5.26 -5.85
C GLU A 230 -10.44 -4.00 -5.10
N ARG A 231 -11.24 -3.18 -5.77
CA ARG A 231 -11.72 -1.89 -5.25
C ARG A 231 -13.14 -1.96 -4.71
N GLU A 232 -13.86 -3.04 -5.02
CA GLU A 232 -15.22 -3.29 -4.58
C GLU A 232 -15.24 -4.42 -3.54
N LEU A 233 -14.43 -4.24 -2.48
CA LEU A 233 -14.35 -5.25 -1.43
C LEU A 233 -15.73 -5.51 -0.79
N PRO A 234 -16.08 -6.80 -0.54
CA PRO A 234 -17.24 -7.14 0.27
C PRO A 234 -17.05 -6.65 1.70
N MET A 235 -18.09 -6.77 2.54
CA MET A 235 -18.04 -6.35 3.95
C MET A 235 -18.49 -7.46 4.90
N LYS A 236 -18.15 -7.31 6.18
CA LYS A 236 -18.56 -8.23 7.26
C LYS A 236 -18.21 -9.68 6.90
N ASP A 237 -19.12 -10.62 7.10
CA ASP A 237 -18.90 -12.05 6.90
C ASP A 237 -18.50 -12.42 5.47
N ALA A 238 -18.90 -11.63 4.47
CA ALA A 238 -18.48 -11.87 3.09
C ALA A 238 -16.99 -11.53 2.89
N TYR A 239 -16.49 -10.46 3.53
CA TYR A 239 -15.07 -10.12 3.52
C TYR A 239 -14.25 -11.10 4.34
N ARG A 240 -14.74 -11.47 5.53
CA ARG A 240 -14.09 -12.46 6.38
C ARG A 240 -13.90 -13.79 5.64
N ARG A 241 -14.94 -14.28 4.95
CA ARG A 241 -14.86 -15.49 4.11
C ARG A 241 -13.88 -15.34 2.95
N MET A 242 -13.89 -14.20 2.24
CA MET A 242 -12.94 -13.94 1.16
C MET A 242 -11.48 -14.03 1.65
N VAL A 243 -11.18 -13.44 2.82
CA VAL A 243 -9.83 -13.51 3.41
C VAL A 243 -9.48 -14.94 3.79
N LEU A 244 -10.39 -15.69 4.43
CA LEU A 244 -10.17 -17.10 4.75
C LEU A 244 -9.86 -17.93 3.50
N ASP A 245 -10.63 -17.75 2.42
CA ASP A 245 -10.41 -18.47 1.17
C ASP A 245 -9.02 -18.16 0.58
N LEU A 246 -8.58 -16.90 0.64
CA LEU A 246 -7.24 -16.49 0.20
C LEU A 246 -6.12 -17.07 1.07
N VAL A 247 -6.34 -17.19 2.38
CA VAL A 247 -5.38 -17.78 3.33
C VAL A 247 -5.27 -19.28 3.14
N SER A 248 -6.41 -19.97 2.96
CA SER A 248 -6.50 -21.43 2.83
C SER A 248 -6.20 -21.95 1.42
N SER A 249 -6.22 -21.10 0.40
CA SER A 249 -5.86 -21.50 -0.96
C SER A 249 -4.41 -21.98 -1.02
N PRO A 250 -4.09 -23.06 -1.77
CA PRO A 250 -2.71 -23.50 -1.95
C PRO A 250 -1.89 -22.35 -2.54
N ALA A 251 -0.67 -22.14 -2.01
CA ALA A 251 0.23 -21.14 -2.55
C ALA A 251 0.41 -21.38 -4.05
N PRO A 252 0.36 -20.33 -4.89
CA PRO A 252 0.67 -20.51 -6.30
C PRO A 252 2.09 -21.05 -6.40
N ALA A 253 2.26 -22.16 -7.14
CA ALA A 253 3.56 -22.80 -7.32
C ALA A 253 4.62 -21.75 -7.69
N PRO A 254 5.83 -21.83 -7.09
CA PRO A 254 6.90 -20.91 -7.46
C PRO A 254 7.10 -21.02 -8.97
N SER A 255 7.19 -19.86 -9.64
CA SER A 255 7.53 -19.84 -11.06
C SER A 255 8.83 -20.64 -11.24
N PRO A 256 8.93 -21.52 -12.26
CA PRO A 256 10.12 -22.36 -12.46
C PRO A 256 11.40 -21.54 -12.69
N ASP A 257 11.26 -20.26 -13.00
CA ASP A 257 12.35 -19.29 -13.00
C ASP A 257 12.47 -18.68 -11.59
N GLY A 258 13.38 -19.20 -10.77
CA GLY A 258 13.80 -18.64 -9.47
C GLY A 258 14.51 -17.29 -9.58
N LYS A 259 14.05 -16.40 -10.46
CA LYS A 259 14.43 -14.99 -10.49
C LYS A 259 13.37 -14.19 -9.74
N PRO A 260 13.77 -13.25 -8.87
CA PRO A 260 12.84 -12.23 -8.39
C PRO A 260 12.18 -11.58 -9.62
N PRO A 261 10.90 -11.16 -9.52
CA PRO A 261 10.26 -10.45 -10.61
C PRO A 261 11.16 -9.29 -11.03
N SER A 262 11.63 -9.31 -12.27
CA SER A 262 12.37 -8.20 -12.86
C SER A 262 11.55 -6.95 -12.59
N ALA A 263 12.16 -5.97 -11.91
CA ALA A 263 11.61 -4.64 -11.78
C ALA A 263 11.01 -4.24 -13.14
N ALA A 264 9.76 -3.79 -13.13
CA ALA A 264 9.13 -3.24 -14.32
C ALA A 264 10.12 -2.25 -14.95
N PRO A 265 10.30 -2.25 -16.29
CA PRO A 265 11.22 -1.32 -16.92
C PRO A 265 10.80 0.09 -16.52
N SER A 266 11.71 0.82 -15.86
CA SER A 266 11.51 2.22 -15.52
C SER A 266 11.02 2.97 -16.76
N PRO A 267 10.02 3.86 -16.65
CA PRO A 267 9.59 4.66 -17.78
C PRO A 267 10.81 5.40 -18.34
N ARG A 268 11.11 5.18 -19.63
CA ARG A 268 12.18 5.91 -20.31
C ARG A 268 11.97 7.41 -20.08
N PRO A 269 13.01 8.18 -19.70
CA PRO A 269 12.87 9.61 -19.61
C PRO A 269 12.43 10.16 -20.97
N ALA A 270 11.37 10.98 -20.97
CA ALA A 270 10.91 11.68 -22.15
C ALA A 270 12.08 12.48 -22.77
N PRO A 271 12.22 12.52 -24.10
CA PRO A 271 13.27 13.31 -24.74
C PRO A 271 13.12 14.78 -24.33
N SER A 272 14.23 15.35 -23.83
CA SER A 272 14.31 16.76 -23.46
C SER A 272 13.94 17.63 -24.66
N ARG A 273 12.93 18.49 -24.49
CA ARG A 273 12.64 19.55 -25.47
C ARG A 273 13.87 20.46 -25.60
N PRO A 274 14.30 20.80 -26.82
CA PRO A 274 15.37 21.77 -27.00
C PRO A 274 14.89 23.13 -26.51
N THR A 275 15.70 23.76 -25.66
CA THR A 275 15.52 25.14 -25.21
C THR A 275 15.63 26.09 -26.41
N PRO A 276 14.73 27.08 -26.55
CA PRO A 276 14.86 28.08 -27.61
C PRO A 276 16.07 28.96 -27.28
N ARG A 277 17.02 29.04 -28.21
CA ARG A 277 18.17 29.95 -28.14
C ARG A 277 17.66 31.39 -28.08
N SER A 278 18.11 32.13 -27.06
CA SER A 278 17.88 33.56 -26.94
C SER A 278 18.58 34.30 -28.08
N SER A 279 17.81 35.07 -28.83
CA SER A 279 18.30 36.07 -29.77
C SER A 279 18.90 37.24 -28.99
N GLY A 280 20.23 37.34 -28.95
CA GLY A 280 20.95 38.54 -28.51
C GLY A 280 20.94 39.63 -29.59
N PRO A 281 21.06 40.91 -29.22
CA PRO A 281 20.77 42.03 -30.12
C PRO A 281 21.88 42.30 -31.13
N SER A 282 21.46 42.53 -32.37
CA SER A 282 22.25 42.96 -33.52
C SER A 282 22.90 44.33 -33.29
N ARG A 283 24.23 44.40 -33.47
CA ARG A 283 24.97 45.67 -33.62
C ARG A 283 24.71 46.28 -35.00
N PRO A 284 24.70 47.63 -35.15
CA PRO A 284 24.59 48.27 -36.45
C PRO A 284 25.96 48.31 -37.15
N ALA A 285 25.99 48.00 -38.44
CA ALA A 285 27.14 48.18 -39.30
C ALA A 285 27.00 49.47 -40.11
N THR A 286 28.02 50.31 -40.01
CA THR A 286 28.27 51.52 -40.78
C THR A 286 28.67 51.21 -42.24
N ALA A 287 28.10 51.98 -43.16
CA ALA A 287 28.66 52.55 -44.40
C ALA A 287 29.75 51.78 -45.18
N ARG A 288 29.41 51.30 -46.38
CA ARG A 288 29.79 51.89 -47.68
C ARG A 288 29.05 51.20 -48.82
#